data_AF-H6NNI0-F1
#
_entry.id   AF-H6NNI0-F1
#
_cell.length_a   1.000
_cell.length_b   1.000
_cell.length_c   1.000
_cell.angle_alpha   90.00
_cell.angle_beta   90.00
_cell.angle_gamma   90.00
#
_symmetry.space_group_name_H-M   'P 1'
#
loop_
_entity.id
_entity.type
_entity.pdbx_description
1 polymer ?
#
loop_
_entity_poly.entity_id
_entity_poly.type
_entity_poly.pdbx_seq_one_letter_code
_entity_poly.pdbx_strand_id
1 'polypeptide(L)'
;MKYISINEHAYCLMRILNAIEFEEISQEDFQNITDWLNMAAGVEQINVITERYDSSIFICSASLEYSNEKSKLWSKLCAELVIFNFIWGSIESLILKFITKTNEDSTTYLGRKFISKNYKGPTIKGFIEAYNKLYNIFQEELSEQELKIIEREHHAAKGLFLVSRLRNQFAHGSRLLPLPEDWSDGLTREVEIIQLSSRIILFTIQMLLLAKYGFNGYRIEDPALFDFGRLEESVDLDTLLKYLHFEDYDTRVLEL
;
A
#
# COMPACT_ATOMS: atom_id res chain seq x y z
N MET A 1 -1.90 16.03 11.82
CA MET A 1 -1.64 14.61 12.14
C MET A 1 -0.59 14.12 11.19
N LYS A 2 0.40 13.39 11.68
CA LYS A 2 1.48 12.84 10.87
C LYS A 2 1.23 11.34 10.71
N TYR A 3 1.37 10.86 9.48
CA TYR A 3 1.23 9.44 9.17
C TYR A 3 2.56 8.74 9.40
N ILE A 4 2.51 7.51 9.91
CA ILE A 4 3.67 6.61 9.94
C ILE A 4 4.16 6.30 8.52
N SER A 5 5.38 5.80 8.37
CA SER A 5 5.93 5.37 7.07
C SER A 5 5.13 4.22 6.43
N ILE A 6 5.42 3.91 5.15
CA ILE A 6 4.75 2.80 4.44
C ILE A 6 5.14 1.46 5.07
N ASN A 7 6.43 1.29 5.36
CA ASN A 7 6.99 0.10 6.00
C ASN A 7 6.38 -0.12 7.40
N GLU A 8 6.35 0.92 8.24
CA GLU A 8 5.70 0.84 9.56
C GLU A 8 4.22 0.51 9.43
N HIS A 9 3.52 1.09 8.47
CA HIS A 9 2.10 0.80 8.27
C HIS A 9 1.85 -0.65 7.82
N ALA A 10 2.71 -1.19 6.95
CA ALA A 10 2.67 -2.62 6.58
C ALA A 10 2.91 -3.52 7.81
N TYR A 11 3.91 -3.18 8.63
CA TYR A 11 4.21 -3.89 9.86
C TYR A 11 3.05 -3.87 10.87
N CYS A 12 2.44 -2.70 11.08
CA CYS A 12 1.27 -2.56 11.94
C CYS A 12 0.10 -3.42 11.46
N LEU A 13 -0.17 -3.46 10.14
CA LEU A 13 -1.22 -4.31 9.57
C LEU A 13 -0.92 -5.80 9.71
N MET A 14 0.33 -6.21 9.50
CA MET A 14 0.77 -7.59 9.73
C MET A 14 0.44 -8.02 11.17
N ARG A 15 0.79 -7.17 12.14
CA ARG A 15 0.51 -7.43 13.56
C ARG A 15 -0.96 -7.56 13.87
N ILE A 16 -1.81 -6.69 13.31
CA ILE A 16 -3.27 -6.78 13.48
C ILE A 16 -3.82 -8.07 12.87
N LEU A 17 -3.33 -8.54 11.72
CA LEU A 17 -3.76 -9.81 11.16
C LEU A 17 -3.38 -11.00 12.04
N ASN A 18 -2.14 -11.02 12.56
CA ASN A 18 -1.72 -12.03 13.54
C ASN A 18 -2.59 -11.98 14.82
N ALA A 19 -3.00 -10.79 15.26
CA ALA A 19 -3.92 -10.61 16.39
C ALA A 19 -5.27 -11.30 16.15
N ILE A 20 -5.87 -11.02 15.00
CA ILE A 20 -7.18 -11.55 14.60
C ILE A 20 -7.13 -13.09 14.55
N GLU A 21 -6.00 -13.66 14.13
CA GLU A 21 -5.83 -15.11 14.10
C GLU A 21 -5.57 -15.71 15.50
N PHE A 22 -4.67 -15.11 16.28
CA PHE A 22 -4.29 -15.61 17.60
C PHE A 22 -5.45 -15.60 18.60
N GLU A 23 -6.24 -14.54 18.60
CA GLU A 23 -7.41 -14.43 19.49
C GLU A 23 -8.64 -15.18 18.95
N GLU A 24 -8.47 -16.02 17.92
CA GLU A 24 -9.52 -16.80 17.28
C GLU A 24 -10.72 -15.95 16.79
N ILE A 25 -10.52 -14.65 16.56
CA ILE A 25 -11.52 -13.75 15.96
C ILE A 25 -11.89 -14.28 14.55
N SER A 26 -10.95 -14.96 13.91
CA SER A 26 -11.13 -15.62 12.62
C SER A 26 -10.59 -17.05 12.62
N GLN A 27 -11.25 -17.97 11.93
CA GLN A 27 -10.72 -19.32 11.61
C GLN A 27 -9.83 -19.31 10.35
N GLU A 28 -9.50 -18.13 9.85
CA GLU A 28 -8.78 -17.91 8.59
C GLU A 28 -7.27 -17.84 8.84
N ASP A 29 -6.49 -18.77 8.26
CA ASP A 29 -5.02 -18.67 8.22
C ASP A 29 -4.53 -17.46 7.41
N PHE A 30 -3.86 -16.51 8.06
CA PHE A 30 -3.33 -15.30 7.44
C PHE A 30 -1.83 -15.34 7.13
N GLN A 31 -1.14 -16.46 7.35
CA GLN A 31 0.32 -16.58 7.28
C GLN A 31 0.91 -16.01 5.98
N ASN A 32 0.37 -16.39 4.83
CA ASN A 32 0.86 -15.87 3.55
C ASN A 32 0.69 -14.34 3.44
N ILE A 33 -0.41 -13.78 3.95
CA ILE A 33 -0.70 -12.34 3.91
C ILE A 33 0.28 -11.57 4.81
N THR A 34 0.54 -12.12 6.00
CA THR A 34 1.41 -11.52 7.00
C THR A 34 2.88 -11.61 6.57
N ASP A 35 3.30 -12.70 5.93
CA ASP A 35 4.63 -12.82 5.33
C ASP A 35 4.89 -11.74 4.27
N TRP A 36 3.93 -11.49 3.37
CA TRP A 36 4.06 -10.40 2.38
C TRP A 36 4.19 -9.03 3.03
N LEU A 37 3.40 -8.74 4.08
CA LEU A 37 3.50 -7.47 4.79
C LEU A 37 4.81 -7.34 5.58
N ASN A 38 5.29 -8.43 6.16
CA ASN A 38 6.58 -8.46 6.85
C ASN A 38 7.73 -8.19 5.90
N MET A 39 7.70 -8.83 4.71
CA MET A 39 8.66 -8.57 3.64
C MET A 39 8.62 -7.11 3.19
N ALA A 40 7.44 -6.51 3.03
CA ALA A 40 7.30 -5.08 2.72
C ALA A 40 7.90 -4.17 3.81
N ALA A 41 7.65 -4.50 5.08
CA ALA A 41 8.17 -3.74 6.21
C ALA A 41 9.71 -3.80 6.30
N GLY A 42 10.30 -4.96 6.03
CA GLY A 42 11.74 -5.22 6.20
C GLY A 42 12.64 -4.76 5.04
N VAL A 43 12.11 -4.16 3.97
CA VAL A 43 12.96 -3.62 2.89
C VAL A 43 13.63 -2.33 3.38
N GLU A 44 14.92 -2.43 3.70
CA GLU A 44 15.75 -1.29 4.08
C GLU A 44 16.40 -0.62 2.86
N GLN A 45 17.00 -1.41 1.97
CA GLN A 45 17.74 -0.91 0.83
C GLN A 45 17.77 -1.90 -0.34
N ILE A 46 17.73 -1.37 -1.56
CA ILE A 46 18.02 -2.11 -2.79
C ILE A 46 19.11 -1.36 -3.56
N ASN A 47 20.08 -2.09 -4.11
CA ASN A 47 21.19 -1.52 -4.84
C ASN A 47 21.10 -1.88 -6.33
N VAL A 48 21.01 -0.83 -7.17
CA VAL A 48 21.07 -0.92 -8.63
C VAL A 48 22.32 -0.17 -9.09
N ILE A 49 23.19 -0.87 -9.81
CA ILE A 49 24.41 -0.32 -10.39
C ILE A 49 24.23 -0.34 -11.91
N THR A 50 23.97 0.82 -12.49
CA THR A 50 23.62 0.98 -13.91
C THR A 50 24.83 0.79 -14.83
N GLU A 51 26.02 1.08 -14.33
CA GLU A 51 27.31 1.02 -15.03
C GLU A 51 28.07 -0.30 -14.81
N ARG A 52 27.47 -1.30 -14.14
CA ARG A 52 28.16 -2.51 -13.68
C ARG A 52 29.00 -3.22 -14.75
N TYR A 53 28.57 -3.14 -16.01
CA TYR A 53 29.21 -3.80 -17.14
C TYR A 53 29.74 -2.82 -18.20
N ASP A 54 29.78 -1.51 -17.90
CA ASP A 54 30.27 -0.48 -18.81
C ASP A 54 31.68 -0.01 -18.40
N SER A 55 32.69 -0.60 -19.02
CA SER A 55 34.08 -0.22 -18.79
C SER A 55 34.45 1.14 -19.39
N SER A 56 33.62 1.70 -20.28
CA SER A 56 33.87 2.98 -20.94
C SER A 56 33.60 4.17 -20.03
N ILE A 57 32.93 3.96 -18.89
CA ILE A 57 32.45 5.03 -18.03
C ILE A 57 33.57 5.86 -17.37
N PHE A 58 34.75 5.26 -17.16
CA PHE A 58 35.90 5.94 -16.56
C PHE A 58 36.60 6.91 -17.51
N ILE A 59 36.18 6.97 -18.78
CA ILE A 59 36.79 7.85 -19.79
C ILE A 59 36.35 9.31 -19.59
N CYS A 60 35.16 9.54 -19.02
CA CYS A 60 34.58 10.88 -18.87
C CYS A 60 33.95 11.07 -17.48
N SER A 61 34.39 12.09 -16.75
CA SER A 61 33.85 12.39 -15.41
C SER A 61 32.35 12.67 -15.40
N ALA A 62 31.83 13.38 -16.42
CA ALA A 62 30.41 13.66 -16.54
C ALA A 62 29.58 12.39 -16.80
N SER A 63 30.15 11.42 -17.53
CA SER A 63 29.49 10.12 -17.75
C SER A 63 29.43 9.31 -16.45
N LEU A 64 30.51 9.34 -15.66
CA LEU A 64 30.56 8.68 -14.36
C LEU A 64 29.57 9.30 -13.36
N GLU A 65 29.51 10.63 -13.29
CA GLU A 65 28.57 11.35 -12.44
C GLU A 65 27.11 11.03 -12.80
N TYR A 66 26.76 11.08 -14.09
CA TYR A 66 25.43 10.71 -14.56
C TYR A 66 25.02 9.30 -14.13
N SER A 67 25.88 8.29 -14.33
CA SER A 67 25.53 6.92 -13.94
C SER A 67 25.48 6.73 -12.43
N ASN A 68 26.30 7.42 -11.65
CA ASN A 68 26.21 7.39 -10.19
C ASN A 68 24.85 7.92 -9.71
N GLU A 69 24.40 9.06 -10.25
CA GLU A 69 23.07 9.62 -9.91
C GLU A 69 21.93 8.74 -10.41
N LYS A 70 22.07 8.15 -11.60
CA LYS A 70 21.10 7.20 -12.14
C LYS A 70 21.00 5.94 -11.28
N SER A 71 22.14 5.40 -10.83
CA SER A 71 22.22 4.25 -9.93
C SER A 71 21.54 4.54 -8.60
N LYS A 72 21.74 5.73 -8.00
CA LYS A 72 21.02 6.16 -6.78
C LYS A 72 19.50 6.24 -7.01
N LEU A 73 19.08 6.91 -8.08
CA LEU A 73 17.66 7.08 -8.41
C LEU A 73 16.97 5.73 -8.67
N TRP A 74 17.60 4.85 -9.44
CA TRP A 74 17.05 3.53 -9.76
C TRP A 74 17.07 2.59 -8.57
N SER A 75 18.05 2.71 -7.67
CA SER A 75 18.07 2.02 -6.38
C SER A 75 16.85 2.39 -5.54
N LYS A 76 16.56 3.70 -5.43
CA LYS A 76 15.37 4.21 -4.72
C LYS A 76 14.08 3.71 -5.38
N LEU A 77 13.95 3.84 -6.70
CA LEU A 77 12.79 3.37 -7.44
C LEU A 77 12.56 1.86 -7.25
N CYS A 78 13.62 1.07 -7.32
CA CYS A 78 13.54 -0.38 -7.19
C CYS A 78 13.11 -0.79 -5.77
N ALA A 79 13.64 -0.12 -4.73
CA ALA A 79 13.18 -0.31 -3.35
C ALA A 79 11.66 -0.10 -3.23
N GLU A 80 11.16 1.01 -3.76
CA GLU A 80 9.72 1.33 -3.73
C GLU A 80 8.87 0.33 -4.53
N LEU A 81 9.34 -0.11 -5.69
CA LEU A 81 8.66 -1.14 -6.49
C LEU A 81 8.60 -2.48 -5.76
N VAL A 82 9.66 -2.88 -5.07
CA VAL A 82 9.68 -4.15 -4.32
C VAL A 82 8.72 -4.08 -3.13
N ILE A 83 8.75 -2.99 -2.35
CA ILE A 83 7.79 -2.74 -1.26
C ILE A 83 6.36 -2.78 -1.80
N PHE A 84 6.09 -2.07 -2.89
CA PHE A 84 4.79 -2.06 -3.53
C PHE A 84 4.32 -3.45 -3.95
N ASN A 85 5.18 -4.26 -4.57
CA ASN A 85 4.82 -5.61 -5.00
C ASN A 85 4.49 -6.54 -3.83
N PHE A 86 5.22 -6.43 -2.72
CA PHE A 86 4.90 -7.16 -1.50
C PHE A 86 3.56 -6.74 -0.91
N ILE A 87 3.29 -5.43 -0.82
CA ILE A 87 1.99 -4.90 -0.38
C ILE A 87 0.86 -5.35 -1.34
N TRP A 88 1.12 -5.37 -2.65
CA TRP A 88 0.18 -5.84 -3.65
C TRP A 88 -0.14 -7.34 -3.49
N GLY A 89 0.89 -8.18 -3.26
CA GLY A 89 0.70 -9.60 -2.98
C GLY A 89 -0.14 -9.86 -1.73
N SER A 90 0.03 -9.03 -0.70
CA SER A 90 -0.78 -9.07 0.53
C SER A 90 -2.27 -8.78 0.25
N ILE A 91 -2.60 -7.68 -0.44
CA ILE A 91 -4.00 -7.34 -0.75
C ILE A 91 -4.67 -8.38 -1.64
N GLU A 92 -3.97 -8.93 -2.64
CA GLU A 92 -4.55 -9.99 -3.49
C GLU A 92 -4.86 -11.24 -2.68
N SER A 93 -3.93 -11.65 -1.80
CA SER A 93 -4.10 -12.79 -0.92
C SER A 93 -5.27 -12.58 0.05
N LEU A 94 -5.41 -11.36 0.62
CA LEU A 94 -6.50 -11.00 1.52
C LEU A 94 -7.86 -11.03 0.83
N ILE A 95 -7.95 -10.47 -0.38
CA ILE A 95 -9.19 -10.50 -1.15
C ILE A 95 -9.62 -11.94 -1.41
N LEU A 96 -8.68 -12.81 -1.81
CA LEU A 96 -8.95 -14.22 -2.08
C LEU A 96 -9.28 -15.02 -0.80
N LYS A 97 -8.82 -14.55 0.36
CA LYS A 97 -9.21 -15.12 1.65
C LYS A 97 -10.66 -14.79 1.99
N PHE A 98 -11.09 -13.55 1.78
CA PHE A 98 -12.46 -13.11 2.09
C PHE A 98 -13.50 -13.51 1.04
N ILE A 99 -13.07 -13.77 -0.19
CA ILE A 99 -13.97 -13.94 -1.33
C ILE A 99 -13.53 -15.14 -2.16
N THR A 100 -14.44 -16.09 -2.33
CA THR A 100 -14.24 -17.19 -3.28
C THR A 100 -14.16 -16.65 -4.70
N LYS A 101 -13.03 -16.89 -5.36
CA LYS A 101 -12.81 -16.47 -6.74
C LYS A 101 -13.71 -17.25 -7.71
N THR A 102 -14.41 -16.53 -8.56
CA THR A 102 -15.07 -17.07 -9.76
C THR A 102 -14.10 -16.95 -10.95
N ASN A 103 -14.21 -17.84 -11.95
CA ASN A 103 -13.25 -17.90 -13.05
C ASN A 103 -13.22 -16.65 -13.95
N GLU A 104 -14.25 -15.80 -13.89
CA GLU A 104 -14.42 -14.67 -14.81
C GLU A 104 -13.92 -13.33 -14.24
N ASP A 105 -13.81 -13.21 -12.91
CA ASP A 105 -13.57 -11.93 -12.25
C ASP A 105 -12.10 -11.75 -11.83
N SER A 106 -11.54 -10.55 -12.09
CA SER A 106 -10.23 -10.17 -11.56
C SER A 106 -10.27 -10.00 -10.05
N THR A 107 -9.18 -10.34 -9.35
CA THR A 107 -9.05 -10.17 -7.89
C THR A 107 -9.36 -8.73 -7.47
N THR A 108 -8.82 -7.74 -8.19
CA THR A 108 -9.11 -6.32 -7.97
C THR A 108 -10.60 -6.01 -8.03
N TYR A 109 -11.32 -6.54 -9.02
CA TYR A 109 -12.76 -6.33 -9.14
C TYR A 109 -13.53 -6.94 -7.97
N LEU A 110 -13.18 -8.16 -7.54
CA LEU A 110 -13.77 -8.80 -6.37
C LEU A 110 -13.58 -7.95 -5.11
N GLY A 111 -12.36 -7.46 -4.86
CA GLY A 111 -12.06 -6.58 -3.72
C GLY A 111 -12.89 -5.30 -3.73
N ARG A 112 -12.98 -4.61 -4.89
CA ARG A 112 -13.80 -3.40 -5.03
C ARG A 112 -15.27 -3.64 -4.75
N LYS A 113 -15.81 -4.74 -5.28
CA LYS A 113 -17.20 -5.15 -5.09
C LYS A 113 -17.48 -5.46 -3.61
N PHE A 114 -16.56 -6.13 -2.93
CA PHE A 114 -16.68 -6.44 -1.51
C PHE A 114 -16.67 -5.18 -0.64
N ILE A 115 -15.73 -4.27 -0.86
CA ILE A 115 -15.67 -2.98 -0.15
C ILE A 115 -16.98 -2.22 -0.36
N SER A 116 -17.40 -2.07 -1.62
CA SER A 116 -18.61 -1.31 -1.95
C SER A 116 -19.89 -1.89 -1.30
N LYS A 117 -19.94 -3.21 -1.14
CA LYS A 117 -21.09 -3.89 -0.52
C LYS A 117 -21.05 -3.85 1.00
N ASN A 118 -19.90 -4.07 1.61
CA ASN A 118 -19.78 -4.39 3.03
C ASN A 118 -19.19 -3.25 3.88
N TYR A 119 -18.39 -2.36 3.31
CA TYR A 119 -17.85 -1.22 4.05
C TYR A 119 -18.93 -0.13 4.21
N LYS A 120 -19.31 0.17 5.46
CA LYS A 120 -20.33 1.18 5.79
C LYS A 120 -19.78 2.42 6.50
N GLY A 121 -18.50 2.39 6.86
CA GLY A 121 -17.84 3.49 7.57
C GLY A 121 -17.47 4.65 6.63
N PRO A 122 -17.11 5.81 7.20
CA PRO A 122 -16.49 6.88 6.41
C PRO A 122 -15.14 6.40 5.85
N THR A 123 -14.81 6.78 4.62
CA THR A 123 -13.50 6.47 4.04
C THR A 123 -12.40 7.09 4.90
N ILE A 124 -11.34 6.33 5.16
CA ILE A 124 -10.20 6.79 5.98
C ILE A 124 -9.62 8.07 5.37
N LYS A 125 -9.40 9.10 6.19
CA LYS A 125 -8.96 10.42 5.70
C LYS A 125 -7.64 10.35 4.91
N GLY A 126 -6.66 9.59 5.41
CA GLY A 126 -5.39 9.39 4.72
C GLY A 126 -5.53 8.71 3.35
N PHE A 127 -6.52 7.83 3.18
CA PHE A 127 -6.84 7.26 1.88
C PHE A 127 -7.30 8.35 0.90
N ILE A 128 -8.21 9.22 1.32
CA ILE A 128 -8.74 10.29 0.46
C ILE A 128 -7.60 11.21 0.02
N GLU A 129 -6.72 11.60 0.94
CA GLU A 129 -5.58 12.46 0.65
C GLU A 129 -4.61 11.81 -0.34
N ALA A 130 -4.23 10.54 -0.12
CA ALA A 130 -3.34 9.81 -1.01
C ALA A 130 -3.98 9.59 -2.39
N TYR A 131 -5.26 9.20 -2.41
CA TYR A 131 -6.03 9.00 -3.64
C TYR A 131 -6.14 10.29 -4.45
N ASN A 132 -6.50 11.42 -3.84
CA ASN A 132 -6.65 12.69 -4.57
C ASN A 132 -5.32 13.14 -5.17
N LYS A 133 -4.20 12.99 -4.44
CA LYS A 133 -2.87 13.29 -4.99
C LYS A 133 -2.55 12.41 -6.19
N LEU A 134 -2.75 11.10 -6.06
CA LEU A 134 -2.50 10.15 -7.14
C LEU A 134 -3.40 10.41 -8.34
N TYR A 135 -4.69 10.64 -8.11
CA TYR A 135 -5.66 10.96 -9.14
C TYR A 135 -5.30 12.23 -9.89
N ASN A 136 -4.88 13.29 -9.20
CA ASN A 136 -4.46 14.54 -9.84
C ASN A 136 -3.23 14.36 -10.74
N ILE A 137 -2.34 13.42 -10.42
CA ILE A 137 -1.19 13.07 -11.27
C ILE A 137 -1.66 12.32 -12.53
N PHE A 138 -2.69 11.48 -12.41
CA PHE A 138 -3.06 10.53 -13.47
C PHE A 138 -4.32 10.83 -14.27
N GLN A 139 -5.12 11.80 -13.85
CA GLN A 139 -6.44 12.03 -14.45
C GLN A 139 -6.39 12.29 -15.96
N GLU A 140 -5.33 12.92 -16.45
CA GLU A 140 -5.16 13.24 -17.87
C GLU A 140 -4.82 11.98 -18.71
N GLU A 141 -4.31 10.93 -18.09
CA GLU A 141 -4.01 9.64 -18.74
C GLU A 141 -5.23 8.69 -18.77
N LEU A 142 -6.34 9.06 -18.11
CA LEU A 142 -7.53 8.22 -18.03
C LEU A 142 -8.43 8.43 -19.25
N SER A 143 -8.91 7.33 -19.83
CA SER A 143 -9.95 7.40 -20.86
C SER A 143 -11.30 7.80 -20.26
N GLU A 144 -12.20 8.33 -21.10
CA GLU A 144 -13.55 8.70 -20.68
C GLU A 144 -14.32 7.52 -20.04
N GLN A 145 -14.09 6.29 -20.51
CA GLN A 145 -14.70 5.09 -19.93
C GLN A 145 -14.19 4.82 -18.50
N GLU A 146 -12.91 5.05 -18.25
CA GLU A 146 -12.28 4.83 -16.94
C GLU A 146 -12.69 5.88 -15.93
N LEU A 147 -12.82 7.13 -16.38
CA LEU A 147 -13.40 8.20 -15.57
C LEU A 147 -14.83 7.85 -15.12
N LYS A 148 -15.67 7.34 -16.04
CA LYS A 148 -17.03 6.89 -15.71
C LYS A 148 -17.05 5.73 -14.71
N ILE A 149 -16.08 4.81 -14.76
CA ILE A 149 -15.95 3.74 -13.76
C ILE A 149 -15.64 4.35 -12.40
N ILE A 150 -14.64 5.23 -12.32
CA ILE A 150 -14.22 5.89 -11.08
C ILE A 150 -15.34 6.72 -10.46
N GLU A 151 -16.12 7.44 -11.28
CA GLU A 151 -17.23 8.27 -10.81
C GLU A 151 -18.33 7.45 -10.15
N ARG A 152 -18.64 6.27 -10.71
CA ARG A 152 -19.69 5.37 -10.22
C ARG A 152 -19.27 4.52 -9.02
N GLU A 153 -17.98 4.37 -8.80
CA GLU A 153 -17.45 3.51 -7.74
C GLU A 153 -17.65 4.13 -6.35
N HIS A 154 -17.86 3.27 -5.34
CA HIS A 154 -17.78 3.70 -3.94
C HIS A 154 -16.42 4.33 -3.66
N HIS A 155 -16.36 5.44 -2.91
CA HIS A 155 -15.11 6.17 -2.67
C HIS A 155 -13.98 5.29 -2.14
N ALA A 156 -14.27 4.40 -1.19
CA ALA A 156 -13.32 3.44 -0.64
C ALA A 156 -12.76 2.40 -1.65
N ALA A 157 -13.42 2.21 -2.80
CA ALA A 157 -13.01 1.28 -3.84
C ALA A 157 -12.28 1.94 -5.02
N LYS A 158 -12.35 3.28 -5.16
CA LYS A 158 -11.72 4.03 -6.27
C LYS A 158 -10.21 3.84 -6.33
N GLY A 159 -9.56 3.86 -5.17
CA GLY A 159 -8.10 3.72 -5.07
C GLY A 159 -7.60 2.39 -5.63
N LEU A 160 -8.26 1.29 -5.30
CA LEU A 160 -7.88 -0.05 -5.78
C LEU A 160 -7.97 -0.17 -7.31
N PHE A 161 -8.96 0.47 -7.94
CA PHE A 161 -9.03 0.55 -9.41
C PHE A 161 -7.82 1.28 -9.98
N LEU A 162 -7.54 2.50 -9.50
CA LEU A 162 -6.46 3.34 -10.03
C LEU A 162 -5.11 2.66 -9.88
N VAL A 163 -4.83 2.10 -8.70
CA VAL A 163 -3.57 1.40 -8.43
C VAL A 163 -3.42 0.14 -9.29
N SER A 164 -4.50 -0.60 -9.54
CA SER A 164 -4.45 -1.80 -10.42
C SER A 164 -4.01 -1.46 -11.84
N ARG A 165 -4.43 -0.30 -12.37
CA ARG A 165 -3.99 0.19 -13.68
C ARG A 165 -2.51 0.53 -13.66
N LEU A 166 -2.05 1.26 -12.64
CA LEU A 166 -0.64 1.62 -12.50
C LEU A 166 0.26 0.39 -12.41
N ARG A 167 -0.15 -0.61 -11.61
CA ARG A 167 0.54 -1.89 -11.52
C ARG A 167 0.67 -2.56 -12.89
N ASN A 168 -0.39 -2.56 -13.68
CA ASN A 168 -0.36 -3.15 -15.02
C ASN A 168 0.54 -2.35 -15.97
N GLN A 169 0.58 -1.03 -15.88
CA GLN A 169 1.50 -0.22 -16.69
C GLN A 169 2.97 -0.53 -16.38
N PHE A 170 3.34 -0.67 -15.10
CA PHE A 170 4.69 -1.11 -14.72
C PHE A 170 4.98 -2.53 -15.21
N ALA A 171 4.05 -3.47 -15.02
CA ALA A 171 4.22 -4.87 -15.44
C ALA A 171 4.36 -5.04 -16.96
N HIS A 172 3.71 -4.18 -17.74
CA HIS A 172 3.81 -4.18 -19.20
C HIS A 172 4.93 -3.29 -19.75
N GLY A 173 5.69 -2.61 -18.89
CA GLY A 173 6.79 -1.73 -19.29
C GLY A 173 6.35 -0.49 -20.05
N SER A 174 5.10 -0.04 -19.90
CA SER A 174 4.59 1.15 -20.57
C SER A 174 4.97 2.46 -19.88
N ARG A 175 5.68 2.37 -18.74
CA ARG A 175 6.24 3.50 -18.00
C ARG A 175 7.72 3.67 -18.33
N LEU A 176 8.13 4.92 -18.59
CA LEU A 176 9.54 5.25 -18.73
C LEU A 176 10.22 5.28 -17.36
N LEU A 177 11.43 4.73 -17.28
CA LEU A 177 12.23 4.83 -16.07
C LEU A 177 12.74 6.26 -15.90
N PRO A 178 12.80 6.77 -14.66
CA PRO A 178 13.18 8.13 -14.39
C PRO A 178 14.68 8.36 -14.67
N LEU A 179 15.00 9.60 -15.06
CA LEU A 179 16.35 10.10 -15.25
C LEU A 179 16.72 11.06 -14.10
N PRO A 180 18.03 11.20 -13.79
CA PRO A 180 18.51 12.21 -12.83
C PRO A 180 18.03 13.63 -13.19
N GLU A 181 17.72 14.45 -12.18
CA GLU A 181 17.05 15.75 -12.35
C GLU A 181 17.82 16.69 -13.29
N ASP A 182 19.14 16.86 -13.10
CA ASP A 182 19.96 17.74 -13.95
C ASP A 182 20.12 17.23 -15.39
N TRP A 183 19.63 16.01 -15.67
CA TRP A 183 19.67 15.36 -16.98
C TRP A 183 18.26 15.00 -17.50
N SER A 184 17.24 15.61 -16.91
CA SER A 184 15.84 15.41 -17.29
C SER A 184 15.17 16.74 -17.59
N ASP A 185 14.32 16.78 -18.63
CA ASP A 185 13.52 17.97 -18.96
C ASP A 185 12.29 18.15 -18.03
N GLY A 186 12.22 17.43 -16.90
CA GLY A 186 11.10 17.50 -15.97
C GLY A 186 11.20 16.61 -14.73
N LEU A 187 10.39 16.92 -13.73
CA LEU A 187 10.32 16.19 -12.46
C LEU A 187 9.84 14.75 -12.66
N THR A 188 10.68 13.78 -12.32
CA THR A 188 10.30 12.37 -12.29
C THR A 188 9.55 12.03 -11.01
N ARG A 189 8.24 11.75 -11.13
CA ARG A 189 7.36 11.48 -9.98
C ARG A 189 7.10 9.99 -9.73
N GLU A 190 7.79 9.10 -10.43
CA GLU A 190 7.52 7.65 -10.37
C GLU A 190 7.66 7.08 -8.95
N VAL A 191 8.64 7.55 -8.19
CA VAL A 191 8.79 7.17 -6.76
C VAL A 191 7.57 7.61 -5.94
N GLU A 192 7.13 8.86 -6.09
CA GLU A 192 5.96 9.38 -5.39
C GLU A 192 4.68 8.62 -5.77
N ILE A 193 4.51 8.32 -7.06
CA ILE A 193 3.40 7.53 -7.59
C ILE A 193 3.33 6.16 -6.92
N ILE A 194 4.46 5.46 -6.81
CA ILE A 194 4.54 4.15 -6.19
C ILE A 194 4.26 4.25 -4.69
N GLN A 195 4.82 5.25 -4.00
CA GLN A 195 4.57 5.49 -2.58
C GLN A 195 3.08 5.77 -2.28
N LEU A 196 2.45 6.63 -3.08
CA LEU A 196 1.01 6.91 -2.98
C LEU A 196 0.18 5.65 -3.25
N SER A 197 0.57 4.86 -4.24
CA SER A 197 -0.09 3.59 -4.58
C SER A 197 0.00 2.58 -3.42
N SER A 198 1.19 2.37 -2.87
CA SER A 198 1.41 1.53 -1.68
C SER A 198 0.55 1.99 -0.51
N ARG A 199 0.52 3.29 -0.24
CA ARG A 199 -0.31 3.87 0.83
C ARG A 199 -1.79 3.59 0.64
N ILE A 200 -2.31 3.77 -0.57
CA ILE A 200 -3.71 3.50 -0.93
C ILE A 200 -4.04 2.02 -0.70
N ILE A 201 -3.14 1.10 -1.05
CA ILE A 201 -3.38 -0.33 -0.84
C ILE A 201 -3.40 -0.68 0.64
N LEU A 202 -2.49 -0.15 1.45
CA LEU A 202 -2.51 -0.39 2.90
C LEU A 202 -3.81 0.11 3.54
N PHE A 203 -4.28 1.31 3.16
CA PHE A 203 -5.60 1.79 3.58
C PHE A 203 -6.75 0.91 3.08
N THR A 204 -6.62 0.35 1.87
CA THR A 204 -7.60 -0.59 1.31
C THR A 204 -7.65 -1.88 2.13
N ILE A 205 -6.50 -2.38 2.61
CA ILE A 205 -6.42 -3.51 3.54
C ILE A 205 -7.17 -3.17 4.84
N GLN A 206 -6.92 -2.01 5.44
CA GLN A 206 -7.67 -1.58 6.64
C GLN A 206 -9.18 -1.55 6.39
N MET A 207 -9.63 -0.98 5.26
CA MET A 207 -11.05 -0.90 4.93
C MET A 207 -11.67 -2.27 4.62
N LEU A 208 -10.91 -3.23 4.07
CA LEU A 208 -11.36 -4.61 3.92
C LEU A 208 -11.55 -5.29 5.28
N LEU A 209 -10.60 -5.12 6.20
CA LEU A 209 -10.69 -5.64 7.56
C LEU A 209 -11.87 -5.01 8.31
N LEU A 210 -12.07 -3.70 8.21
CA LEU A 210 -13.22 -3.01 8.77
C LEU A 210 -14.54 -3.51 8.16
N ALA A 211 -14.59 -3.74 6.85
CA ALA A 211 -15.78 -4.25 6.17
C ALA A 211 -16.13 -5.70 6.58
N LYS A 212 -15.13 -6.50 6.96
CA LYS A 212 -15.31 -7.90 7.36
C LYS A 212 -15.59 -8.04 8.86
N TYR A 213 -14.86 -7.30 9.70
CA TYR A 213 -14.82 -7.49 11.14
C TYR A 213 -15.26 -6.24 11.94
N GLY A 214 -14.96 -5.03 11.46
CA GLY A 214 -15.09 -3.80 12.24
C GLY A 214 -16.49 -3.50 12.78
N PHE A 215 -17.56 -4.00 12.16
CA PHE A 215 -18.93 -3.72 12.62
C PHE A 215 -19.53 -4.75 13.58
N ASN A 216 -18.77 -5.77 13.98
CA ASN A 216 -19.27 -6.87 14.82
C ASN A 216 -18.90 -6.72 16.30
N GLY A 217 -18.31 -5.58 16.71
CA GLY A 217 -17.91 -5.33 18.10
C GLY A 217 -16.79 -6.25 18.58
N TYR A 218 -15.93 -6.72 17.67
CA TYR A 218 -14.77 -7.52 18.04
C TYR A 218 -13.78 -6.67 18.84
N ARG A 219 -13.28 -7.26 19.91
CA ARG A 219 -12.25 -6.67 20.77
C ARG A 219 -11.00 -7.51 20.66
N ILE A 220 -9.87 -6.82 20.74
CA ILE A 220 -8.57 -7.43 20.95
C ILE A 220 -8.35 -7.47 22.46
N GLU A 221 -8.38 -8.66 23.06
CA GLU A 221 -8.37 -8.87 24.51
C GLU A 221 -6.97 -8.75 25.14
N ASP A 222 -5.91 -9.15 24.44
CA ASP A 222 -4.53 -9.01 24.92
C ASP A 222 -3.69 -8.12 23.98
N PRO A 223 -3.86 -6.79 24.08
CA PRO A 223 -3.13 -5.90 23.21
C PRO A 223 -1.62 -5.85 23.50
N ALA A 224 -1.16 -6.39 24.63
CA ALA A 224 0.25 -6.41 25.02
C ALA A 224 1.05 -7.47 24.23
N LEU A 225 0.37 -8.46 23.63
CA LEU A 225 0.97 -9.32 22.60
C LEU A 225 1.37 -8.54 21.34
N PHE A 226 0.87 -7.33 21.20
CA PHE A 226 1.33 -6.37 20.23
C PHE A 226 2.23 -5.38 20.97
N ASP A 227 3.42 -5.12 20.45
CA ASP A 227 4.29 -4.02 20.91
C ASP A 227 3.67 -2.65 20.56
N PHE A 228 2.43 -2.41 21.01
CA PHE A 228 1.75 -1.13 20.99
C PHE A 228 2.11 -0.32 22.25
N GLY A 229 3.16 -0.73 22.98
CA GLY A 229 3.84 -0.03 24.07
C GLY A 229 3.03 0.44 25.29
N ARG A 230 1.70 0.56 25.20
CA ARG A 230 0.86 1.36 26.10
C ARG A 230 -0.60 0.91 26.17
N LEU A 231 -1.04 -0.03 25.35
CA LEU A 231 -2.39 -0.58 25.42
C LEU A 231 -2.41 -1.71 26.45
N GLU A 232 -2.89 -1.42 27.66
CA GLU A 232 -3.00 -2.38 28.77
C GLU A 232 -4.40 -3.01 28.91
N GLU A 233 -5.40 -2.47 28.19
CA GLU A 233 -6.79 -2.90 28.24
C GLU A 233 -7.28 -3.35 26.86
N SER A 234 -8.30 -4.20 26.83
CA SER A 234 -8.86 -4.67 25.56
C SER A 234 -9.37 -3.52 24.70
N VAL A 235 -9.13 -3.57 23.40
CA VAL A 235 -9.45 -2.48 22.47
C VAL A 235 -10.36 -2.96 21.35
N ASP A 236 -11.34 -2.14 21.00
CA ASP A 236 -12.19 -2.37 19.84
C ASP A 236 -11.38 -2.39 18.52
N LEU A 237 -11.56 -3.45 17.74
CA LEU A 237 -10.82 -3.67 16.49
C LEU A 237 -11.10 -2.57 15.45
N ASP A 238 -12.32 -2.04 15.42
CA ASP A 238 -12.68 -0.95 14.52
C ASP A 238 -11.93 0.34 14.88
N THR A 239 -11.80 0.64 16.16
CA THR A 239 -11.00 1.75 16.69
C THR A 239 -9.52 1.57 16.32
N LEU A 240 -8.94 0.39 16.56
CA LEU A 240 -7.56 0.09 16.17
C LEU A 240 -7.32 0.31 14.68
N LEU A 241 -8.16 -0.30 13.83
CA LEU A 241 -8.03 -0.21 12.39
C LEU A 241 -8.23 1.23 11.88
N LYS A 242 -9.06 2.06 12.52
CA LYS A 242 -9.25 3.46 12.13
C LYS A 242 -8.04 4.33 12.41
N TYR A 243 -7.28 4.05 13.47
CA TYR A 243 -6.19 4.92 13.92
C TYR A 243 -4.77 4.36 13.69
N LEU A 244 -4.65 3.11 13.25
CA LEU A 244 -3.38 2.38 13.04
C LEU A 244 -2.30 3.14 12.23
N HIS A 245 -2.71 4.05 11.36
CA HIS A 245 -1.86 4.73 10.39
C HIS A 245 -1.26 6.05 10.90
N PHE A 246 -1.54 6.42 12.15
CA PHE A 246 -1.06 7.66 12.76
C PHE A 246 0.10 7.40 13.72
N GLU A 247 1.03 8.36 13.81
CA GLU A 247 2.14 8.29 14.79
C GLU A 247 1.64 8.37 16.24
N ASP A 248 0.52 9.05 16.49
CA ASP A 248 -0.11 9.24 17.80
C ASP A 248 -1.24 8.23 18.06
N TYR A 249 -1.17 7.03 17.46
CA TYR A 249 -2.27 6.05 17.53
C TYR A 249 -2.61 5.67 18.98
N ASP A 250 -1.62 5.44 19.85
CA ASP A 250 -1.85 5.10 21.28
C ASP A 250 -2.72 6.14 21.97
N THR A 251 -2.41 7.42 21.77
CA THR A 251 -3.14 8.53 22.40
C THR A 251 -4.59 8.56 21.93
N ARG A 252 -4.82 8.35 20.63
CA ARG A 252 -6.18 8.36 20.06
C ARG A 252 -7.03 7.17 20.46
N VAL A 253 -6.39 6.03 20.70
CA VAL A 253 -7.07 4.78 21.07
C VAL A 253 -7.39 4.74 22.56
N LEU A 254 -6.55 5.33 23.41
CA LEU A 254 -6.71 5.36 24.87
C LEU A 254 -7.60 6.51 25.40
N GLU A 255 -7.84 7.56 24.61
CA GLU A 255 -8.64 8.73 25.02
C GLU A 255 -10.15 8.60 24.73
N LEU A 256 -10.63 7.45 24.24
CA LEU A 256 -12.03 7.18 23.86
C LEU A 256 -12.72 6.21 24.83
#